data_AF-A0A0N5C157-F1
#
_entry.id   AF-A0A0N5C157-F1
#
_cell.length_a   1.000
_cell.length_b   1.000
_cell.length_c   1.000
_cell.angle_alpha   90.00
_cell.angle_beta   90.00
_cell.angle_gamma   90.00
#
_symmetry.space_group_name_H-M   'P 1'
#
loop_
_entity.id
_entity.type
_entity.pdbx_description
1 polymer ?
#
loop_
_entity_poly.entity_id
_entity_poly.type
_entity_poly.pdbx_seq_one_letter_code
_entity_poly.pdbx_strand_id
1 'polypeptide(L)'
;MAETCRSLYWLISEDKIGRDIMWLDDDHDLTIKFKWGLKNAFELLLLERVNITKENYGCMKLEEQSRYYGETIINKNQIFFKIKSSIETYIPEESISLAQKMAEELMINHQSRRDVETLHLKMNAIVSNVHYYLNV
;
A
#
# COMPACT_ATOMS: atom_id res chain seq x y z
N MET A 1 20.83 -49.08 -12.88
CA MET A 1 20.60 -48.32 -11.64
C MET A 1 21.18 -46.89 -11.66
N ALA A 2 22.31 -46.64 -12.35
CA ALA A 2 22.97 -45.32 -12.34
C ALA A 2 22.31 -44.23 -13.21
N GLU A 3 21.63 -44.58 -14.30
CA GLU A 3 21.01 -43.60 -15.21
C GLU A 3 19.77 -42.92 -14.59
N THR A 4 18.96 -43.66 -13.82
CA THR A 4 17.77 -43.12 -13.15
C THR A 4 18.14 -42.05 -12.11
N CYS A 5 19.28 -42.21 -11.42
CA CYS A 5 19.79 -41.21 -10.48
C CYS A 5 20.27 -39.94 -11.20
N ARG A 6 20.79 -40.05 -12.42
CA ARG A 6 21.29 -38.91 -13.19
C ARG A 6 20.16 -38.05 -13.73
N SER A 7 19.07 -38.65 -14.18
CA SER A 7 17.86 -37.92 -14.59
C SER A 7 17.14 -37.26 -13.41
N LEU A 8 17.08 -37.93 -12.25
CA LEU A 8 16.56 -37.32 -11.00
C LEU A 8 17.47 -36.19 -10.52
N TYR A 9 18.79 -36.38 -10.56
CA TYR A 9 19.76 -35.34 -10.23
C TYR A 9 19.66 -34.16 -11.18
N TRP A 10 19.49 -34.40 -12.48
CA TRP A 10 19.30 -33.34 -13.49
C TRP A 10 17.95 -32.63 -13.30
N LEU A 11 16.88 -33.37 -12.98
CA LEU A 11 15.59 -32.79 -12.60
C LEU A 11 15.65 -31.98 -11.32
N ILE A 12 16.49 -32.33 -10.34
CA ILE A 12 16.71 -31.60 -9.08
C ILE A 12 17.66 -30.42 -9.27
N SER A 13 18.68 -30.55 -10.13
CA SER A 13 19.68 -29.52 -10.41
C SER A 13 19.22 -28.50 -11.44
N GLU A 14 18.35 -28.91 -12.36
CA GLU A 14 17.55 -28.02 -13.22
C GLU A 14 16.20 -27.68 -12.59
N ASP A 15 15.78 -28.38 -11.53
CA ASP A 15 14.64 -27.91 -10.74
C ASP A 15 15.08 -26.58 -10.18
N LYS A 16 14.30 -25.59 -10.57
CA LYS A 16 14.26 -24.25 -10.01
C LYS A 16 13.71 -24.32 -8.57
N ILE A 17 14.15 -25.28 -7.75
CA ILE A 17 13.94 -25.33 -6.30
C ILE A 17 15.00 -24.48 -5.60
N GLY A 18 16.06 -24.07 -6.32
CA GLY A 18 16.74 -22.80 -6.09
C GLY A 18 15.97 -21.61 -6.71
N ARG A 19 14.63 -21.64 -6.70
CA ARG A 19 13.83 -20.47 -7.05
C ARG A 19 14.24 -19.40 -6.05
N ASP A 20 14.83 -18.32 -6.53
CA ASP A 20 14.95 -17.10 -5.75
C ASP A 20 13.53 -16.82 -5.19
N ILE A 21 13.36 -16.92 -3.88
CA ILE A 21 12.08 -16.63 -3.24
C ILE A 21 12.07 -15.13 -3.03
N MET A 22 11.13 -14.44 -3.68
CA MET A 22 10.93 -13.04 -3.41
C MET A 22 10.05 -12.88 -2.17
N TRP A 23 10.62 -12.30 -1.12
CA TRP A 23 9.87 -11.90 0.06
C TRP A 23 9.22 -10.54 -0.20
N LEU A 24 7.89 -10.52 -0.18
CA LEU A 24 7.10 -9.31 -0.38
C LEU A 24 6.65 -8.76 0.97
N ASP A 25 7.22 -7.62 1.37
CA ASP A 25 6.65 -6.81 2.45
C ASP A 25 5.57 -5.91 1.87
N ASP A 26 4.32 -6.22 2.18
CA ASP A 26 3.15 -5.46 1.72
C ASP A 26 2.86 -4.30 2.71
N ASP A 27 3.78 -3.33 2.74
CA ASP A 27 3.74 -2.15 3.61
C ASP A 27 3.60 -0.86 2.77
N HIS A 28 2.54 -0.12 3.03
CA HIS A 28 2.10 1.01 2.23
C HIS A 28 1.86 2.24 3.10
N ASP A 29 2.46 3.34 2.67
CA ASP A 29 2.29 4.67 3.26
C ASP A 29 1.43 5.53 2.32
N LEU A 30 0.31 6.06 2.82
CA LEU A 30 -0.57 6.99 2.12
C LEU A 30 -0.64 8.32 2.88
N THR A 31 -0.42 9.43 2.19
CA THR A 31 -0.53 10.77 2.75
C THR A 31 -1.63 11.54 2.05
N ILE A 32 -2.60 12.05 2.82
CA ILE A 32 -3.72 12.86 2.36
C ILE A 32 -3.57 14.26 2.95
N LYS A 33 -3.41 15.26 2.09
CA LYS A 33 -3.21 16.66 2.48
C LYS A 33 -4.10 17.59 1.68
N PHE A 34 -4.58 18.66 2.28
CA PHE A 34 -5.18 19.74 1.51
C PHE A 34 -4.17 20.35 0.53
N LYS A 35 -4.63 20.64 -0.69
CA LYS A 35 -3.94 21.51 -1.64
C LYS A 35 -3.80 22.89 -1.01
N TRP A 36 -2.74 23.59 -1.41
CA TRP A 36 -2.45 24.93 -0.89
C TRP A 36 -3.68 25.83 -0.98
N GLY A 37 -4.09 26.43 0.14
CA GLY A 37 -5.20 27.38 0.19
C GLY A 37 -6.60 26.77 0.15
N LEU A 38 -6.76 25.45 -0.06
CA LEU A 38 -8.08 24.81 -0.20
C LEU A 38 -8.61 24.16 1.10
N LYS A 39 -7.93 24.36 2.24
CA LYS A 39 -8.38 23.82 3.54
C LYS A 39 -9.78 24.29 3.91
N ASN A 40 -10.16 25.53 3.57
CA ASN A 40 -11.44 26.13 3.93
C ASN A 40 -12.39 26.38 2.74
N ALA A 41 -12.09 25.82 1.57
CA ALA A 41 -12.92 25.95 0.37
C ALA A 41 -14.11 24.97 0.42
N PHE A 42 -15.07 25.20 1.31
CA PHE A 42 -16.20 24.29 1.57
C PHE A 42 -17.18 24.16 0.39
N GLU A 43 -17.10 25.07 -0.57
CA GLU A 43 -17.83 25.02 -1.84
C GLU A 43 -17.32 23.95 -2.82
N LEU A 44 -16.08 23.47 -2.63
CA LEU A 44 -15.47 22.42 -3.44
C LEU A 44 -15.59 21.05 -2.77
N LEU A 45 -15.66 20.00 -3.60
CA LEU A 45 -15.68 18.63 -3.09
C LEU A 45 -14.33 18.29 -2.43
N LEU A 46 -14.33 17.44 -1.40
CA LEU A 46 -13.12 17.07 -0.67
C LEU A 46 -12.02 16.53 -1.60
N LEU A 47 -12.37 15.68 -2.57
CA LEU A 47 -11.43 15.13 -3.55
C LEU A 47 -10.79 16.20 -4.45
N GLU A 48 -11.47 17.33 -4.67
CA GLU A 48 -10.92 18.46 -5.43
C GLU A 48 -9.93 19.27 -4.59
N ARG A 49 -10.12 19.26 -3.26
CA ARG A 49 -9.34 20.05 -2.29
C ARG A 49 -8.12 19.32 -1.77
N VAL A 50 -8.00 18.02 -1.94
CA VAL A 50 -6.89 17.22 -1.39
C VAL A 50 -5.98 16.66 -2.46
N ASN A 51 -4.72 16.49 -2.09
CA ASN A 51 -3.76 15.64 -2.77
C ASN A 51 -3.64 14.34 -1.97
N ILE A 52 -3.74 13.23 -2.69
CA ILE A 52 -3.45 11.90 -2.16
C ILE A 52 -2.12 11.48 -2.76
N THR A 53 -1.14 11.22 -1.91
CA THR A 53 0.23 10.86 -2.29
C THR A 53 0.59 9.56 -1.61
N LYS A 54 0.97 8.56 -2.38
CA LYS A 54 1.49 7.30 -1.86
C LYS A 54 3.02 7.35 -1.79
N GLU A 55 3.61 6.79 -0.76
CA GLU A 55 5.05 6.51 -0.78
C GLU A 55 5.26 5.27 -1.65
N ASN A 56 6.11 5.39 -2.67
CA ASN A 56 6.16 4.41 -3.76
C ASN A 56 6.65 3.01 -3.35
N TYR A 57 7.23 2.84 -2.16
CA TYR A 57 7.94 1.61 -1.80
C TYR A 57 7.07 0.34 -1.87
N GLY A 58 5.91 0.31 -1.20
CA GLY A 58 5.01 -0.84 -1.22
C GLY A 58 4.42 -1.13 -2.60
N CYS A 59 3.99 -0.09 -3.32
CA CYS A 59 3.43 -0.25 -4.66
C CYS A 59 4.48 -0.71 -5.68
N MET A 60 5.71 -0.21 -5.60
CA MET A 60 6.81 -0.65 -6.46
C MET A 60 7.11 -2.13 -6.24
N LYS A 61 7.11 -2.62 -5.00
CA LYS A 61 7.30 -4.06 -4.73
C LYS A 61 6.18 -4.92 -5.31
N LEU A 62 4.93 -4.46 -5.28
CA LEU A 62 3.81 -5.17 -5.93
C LEU A 62 3.95 -5.18 -7.46
N GLU A 63 4.41 -4.08 -8.04
CA GLU A 63 4.69 -4.01 -9.48
C GLU A 63 5.89 -4.88 -9.88
N GLU A 64 6.95 -4.91 -9.08
CA GLU A 64 8.09 -5.81 -9.24
C GLU A 64 7.65 -7.27 -9.15
N GLN A 65 6.80 -7.60 -8.17
CA GLN A 65 6.19 -8.92 -8.02
C GLN A 65 5.45 -9.35 -9.29
N SER A 66 4.69 -8.45 -9.92
CA SER A 66 3.93 -8.77 -11.13
C SER A 66 4.82 -9.18 -12.32
N ARG A 67 6.10 -8.80 -12.28
CA ARG A 67 7.12 -9.12 -13.30
C ARG A 67 8.06 -10.25 -12.87
N TYR A 68 7.88 -10.76 -11.65
CA TYR A 68 8.75 -11.77 -11.08
C TYR A 68 8.35 -13.18 -11.53
N TYR A 69 9.31 -13.92 -12.10
CA TYR A 69 9.08 -15.27 -12.66
C TYR A 69 9.31 -16.41 -11.65
N GLY A 70 9.75 -16.08 -10.42
CA GLY A 70 9.96 -17.03 -9.33
C GLY A 70 8.79 -17.10 -8.35
N GLU A 71 8.98 -17.82 -7.25
CA GLU A 71 7.98 -17.91 -6.19
C GLU A 71 8.02 -16.64 -5.33
N THR A 72 6.84 -16.09 -5.02
CA THR A 72 6.71 -14.92 -4.12
C THR A 72 5.99 -15.35 -2.86
N ILE A 73 6.53 -14.97 -1.70
CA ILE A 73 5.91 -15.18 -0.41
C ILE A 73 5.62 -13.81 0.21
N ILE A 74 4.36 -13.53 0.54
CA ILE A 74 4.01 -12.35 1.34
C ILE A 74 4.51 -12.57 2.76
N ASN A 75 5.36 -11.67 3.21
CA ASN A 75 5.87 -11.70 4.56
C ASN A 75 4.70 -11.44 5.53
N LYS A 76 4.52 -12.32 6.53
CA LYS A 76 3.52 -12.23 7.61
C LYS A 76 2.04 -12.35 7.22
N ASN A 77 1.70 -12.83 6.02
CA ASN A 77 0.31 -13.00 5.54
C ASN A 77 -0.62 -11.82 5.87
N GLN A 78 -0.09 -10.60 5.80
CA GLN A 78 -0.76 -9.40 6.23
C GLN A 78 -0.41 -8.24 5.30
N ILE A 79 -1.33 -7.28 5.19
CA ILE A 79 -1.08 -5.99 4.54
C ILE A 79 -1.04 -4.92 5.61
N PHE A 80 -0.05 -4.03 5.55
CA PHE A 80 0.05 -2.88 6.44
C PHE A 80 -0.19 -1.58 5.66
N PHE A 81 -1.19 -0.82 6.10
CA PHE A 81 -1.47 0.52 5.60
C PHE A 81 -1.24 1.55 6.69
N LYS A 82 -0.33 2.48 6.43
CA LYS A 82 -0.17 3.69 7.25
C LYS A 82 -0.74 4.88 6.50
N ILE A 83 -1.79 5.49 7.05
CA ILE A 83 -2.45 6.65 6.47
C ILE A 83 -2.14 7.88 7.33
N LYS A 84 -1.50 8.88 6.73
CA LYS A 84 -1.26 10.20 7.33
C LYS A 84 -2.27 11.18 6.73
N SER A 85 -3.23 11.66 7.52
CA SER A 85 -4.26 12.58 7.04
C SER A 85 -4.18 13.93 7.76
N SER A 86 -4.23 15.03 7.01
CA SER A 86 -4.45 16.38 7.57
C SER A 86 -5.92 16.80 7.53
N ILE A 87 -6.82 15.89 7.19
CA ILE A 87 -8.26 16.15 7.17
C ILE A 87 -8.76 15.99 8.61
N GLU A 88 -9.09 17.11 9.23
CA GLU A 88 -9.59 17.17 10.62
C GLU A 88 -11.11 16.91 10.68
N THR A 89 -11.84 17.17 9.59
CA THR A 89 -13.30 17.10 9.55
C THR A 89 -13.77 15.87 8.76
N TYR A 90 -14.56 15.02 9.40
CA TYR A 90 -15.26 13.92 8.74
C TYR A 90 -16.52 14.46 8.06
N ILE A 91 -16.60 14.35 6.73
CA ILE A 91 -17.79 14.66 5.94
C ILE A 91 -18.37 13.31 5.47
N PRO A 92 -19.45 12.82 6.09
CA PRO A 92 -19.99 11.48 5.79
C PRO A 92 -20.29 11.27 4.31
N GLU A 93 -20.84 12.27 3.63
CA GLU A 93 -21.26 12.22 2.24
C GLU A 93 -20.09 12.01 1.27
N GLU A 94 -18.91 12.53 1.62
CA GLU A 94 -17.69 12.44 0.80
C GLU A 94 -16.75 11.31 1.25
N SER A 95 -17.06 10.69 2.40
CA SER A 95 -16.23 9.64 2.99
C SER A 95 -16.13 8.39 2.11
N ILE A 96 -17.20 8.05 1.39
CA ILE A 96 -17.24 6.91 0.47
C ILE A 96 -16.29 7.17 -0.71
N SER A 97 -16.37 8.34 -1.33
CA SER A 97 -15.53 8.70 -2.48
C SER A 97 -14.06 8.77 -2.09
N LEU A 98 -13.75 9.30 -0.90
CA LEU A 98 -12.39 9.28 -0.37
C LEU A 98 -11.90 7.85 -0.13
N ALA A 99 -12.71 6.99 0.49
CA ALA A 99 -12.35 5.58 0.73
C ALA A 99 -12.13 4.81 -0.57
N GLN A 100 -12.97 5.02 -1.59
CA GLN A 100 -12.80 4.43 -2.92
C GLN A 100 -11.48 4.88 -3.55
N LYS A 101 -11.19 6.19 -3.52
CA LYS A 101 -9.96 6.73 -4.07
C LYS A 101 -8.72 6.18 -3.34
N MET A 102 -8.78 6.05 -2.01
CA MET A 102 -7.71 5.41 -1.23
C MET A 102 -7.53 3.94 -1.61
N ALA A 103 -8.62 3.20 -1.81
CA ALA A 103 -8.57 1.79 -2.19
C ALA A 103 -7.91 1.57 -3.56
N GLU A 104 -8.17 2.48 -4.52
CA GLU A 104 -7.50 2.52 -5.82
C GLU A 104 -6.00 2.75 -5.67
N GLU A 105 -5.60 3.82 -4.95
CA GLU A 105 -4.18 4.18 -4.79
C GLU A 105 -3.36 3.10 -4.08
N LEU A 106 -3.99 2.41 -3.13
CA LEU A 106 -3.41 1.31 -2.37
C LEU A 106 -3.48 -0.03 -3.09
N MET A 107 -4.18 -0.12 -4.22
CA MET A 107 -4.38 -1.35 -5.01
C MET A 107 -4.95 -2.50 -4.17
N ILE A 108 -5.93 -2.24 -3.30
CA ILE A 108 -6.44 -3.22 -2.30
C ILE A 108 -6.77 -4.58 -2.92
N ASN A 109 -7.33 -4.57 -4.14
CA ASN A 109 -7.75 -5.78 -4.86
C ASN A 109 -6.64 -6.41 -5.73
N HIS A 110 -5.35 -6.13 -5.48
CA HIS A 110 -4.25 -6.70 -6.25
C HIS A 110 -4.22 -8.24 -6.12
N GLN A 111 -3.95 -8.94 -7.22
CA GLN A 111 -4.03 -10.40 -7.28
C GLN A 111 -3.11 -11.13 -6.29
N SER A 112 -1.98 -10.51 -5.94
CA SER A 112 -1.00 -11.10 -5.01
C SER A 112 -1.51 -11.17 -3.57
N ARG A 113 -2.58 -10.42 -3.25
CA ARG A 113 -3.18 -10.33 -1.92
C ARG A 113 -4.32 -11.31 -1.69
N ARG A 114 -4.57 -12.24 -2.62
CA ARG A 114 -5.71 -13.19 -2.54
C ARG A 114 -5.70 -14.06 -1.29
N ASP A 115 -4.51 -14.38 -0.80
CA ASP A 115 -4.32 -15.27 0.34
C ASP A 115 -4.08 -14.51 1.66
N VAL A 116 -4.09 -13.17 1.63
CA VAL A 116 -3.91 -12.33 2.82
C VAL A 116 -5.10 -12.46 3.76
N GLU A 117 -4.82 -12.84 5.00
CA GLU A 117 -5.84 -12.99 6.04
C GLU A 117 -6.00 -11.74 6.91
N THR A 118 -4.94 -10.93 7.03
CA THR A 118 -4.91 -9.82 8.00
C THR A 118 -4.67 -8.47 7.33
N LEU A 119 -5.53 -7.51 7.64
CA LEU A 119 -5.40 -6.11 7.25
C LEU A 119 -5.05 -5.26 8.47
N HIS A 120 -3.86 -4.68 8.50
CA HIS A 120 -3.46 -3.72 9.51
C HIS A 120 -3.59 -2.30 8.99
N LEU A 121 -4.47 -1.52 9.64
CA LEU A 121 -4.69 -0.12 9.33
C LEU A 121 -4.18 0.75 10.48
N LYS A 122 -3.21 1.63 10.19
CA LYS A 122 -2.73 2.66 11.11
C LYS A 122 -3.04 4.03 10.54
N MET A 123 -3.97 4.75 11.18
CA MET A 123 -4.34 6.10 10.79
C MET A 123 -3.76 7.12 11.76
N ASN A 124 -2.87 7.98 11.26
CA ASN A 124 -2.32 9.12 11.97
C ASN A 124 -3.04 10.39 11.48
N ALA A 125 -3.91 10.95 12.29
CA ALA A 125 -4.41 12.30 12.07
C ALA A 125 -3.31 13.29 12.48
N ILE A 126 -2.79 14.06 11.52
CA ILE A 126 -1.93 15.21 11.83
C ILE A 126 -2.88 16.35 12.17
N VAL A 127 -3.13 16.57 13.45
CA VAL A 127 -3.80 17.79 13.92
C VAL A 127 -2.81 18.93 13.69
N SER A 128 -3.16 19.85 12.80
CA SER A 128 -2.36 21.05 12.58
C SER A 128 -2.51 21.91 13.84
N ASN A 129 -1.57 21.80 14.79
CA ASN A 129 -1.50 22.72 15.92
C ASN A 129 -1.15 24.12 15.38
N VAL A 130 -2.17 24.88 14.99
CA VAL A 130 -2.06 26.31 14.72
C VAL A 130 -1.77 26.97 16.06
N HIS A 131 -0.49 27.22 16.33
CA HIS A 131 -0.08 28.13 17.40
C HIS A 131 -0.51 29.55 16.99
N TYR A 132 -1.58 30.06 17.57
CA TYR A 132 -1.83 31.49 17.58
C TYR A 132 -0.78 32.13 18.50
N TYR A 133 0.20 32.82 17.92
CA TYR A 133 0.92 33.83 18.67
C TYR A 133 -0.04 35.00 18.90
N LEU A 134 -0.59 35.10 20.11
CA LEU A 134 -1.16 36.34 20.60
C LEU A 134 0.02 37.31 20.76
N ASN A 135 0.11 38.28 19.86
CA ASN A 135 0.88 39.49 20.13
C ASN A 135 0.16 40.23 21.26
N VAL A 136 0.83 40.32 22.40
CA VAL A 136 0.47 41.20 23.52
C VAL A 136 0.78 42.65 23.12
#